data_AF-A0A358L6H3-F1
#
_entry.id   AF-A0A358L6H3-F1
#
_cell.length_a   1.000
_cell.length_b   1.000
_cell.length_c   1.000
_cell.angle_alpha   90.00
_cell.angle_beta   90.00
_cell.angle_gamma   90.00
#
_symmetry.space_group_name_H-M   'P 1'
#
loop_
_entity.id
_entity.type
_entity.pdbx_description
1 polymer ?
#
loop_
_entity_poly.entity_id
_entity_poly.type
_entity_poly.pdbx_seq_one_letter_code
_entity_poly.pdbx_strand_id
1 'polypeptide(L)' 'MKFTVIFEDTGIEEEHDFDSKPRAGELVTLAREGKEADYIVIIEPDPDHTHDNGREGHPTKATVRPA' A
#
# COMPACT_ATOMS: atom_id res chain seq x y z
N MET A 1 -5.56 -10.73 -2.01
CA MET A 1 -6.44 -9.64 -1.52
C MET A 1 -6.03 -8.41 -2.26
N LYS A 2 -6.94 -7.83 -3.02
CA LYS A 2 -6.67 -6.61 -3.78
C LYS A 2 -6.47 -5.44 -2.82
N PHE A 3 -5.33 -4.78 -2.95
CA PHE A 3 -4.97 -3.61 -2.16
C PHE A 3 -4.47 -2.52 -3.11
N THR A 4 -4.93 -1.29 -2.90
CA THR A 4 -4.46 -0.16 -3.71
C THR A 4 -3.10 0.26 -3.20
N VAL A 5 -2.10 0.21 -4.06
CA VAL A 5 -0.74 0.63 -3.76
C VAL A 5 -0.43 1.90 -4.51
N ILE A 6 0.06 2.92 -3.80
CA ILE A 6 0.48 4.19 -4.35
C ILE A 6 2.00 4.22 -4.35
N PHE A 7 2.63 4.28 -5.52
CA PHE A 7 4.08 4.40 -5.59
C PHE A 7 4.50 5.84 -5.30
N GLU A 8 5.24 6.08 -4.22
CA GLU A 8 5.70 7.44 -3.83
C GLU A 8 6.54 8.10 -4.94
N ASP A 9 7.36 7.31 -5.63
CA ASP A 9 8.28 7.78 -6.68
C ASP A 9 7.54 8.35 -7.90
N THR A 10 6.39 7.76 -8.26
CA THR A 10 5.65 8.10 -9.49
C THR A 10 4.28 8.71 -9.22
N GLY A 11 3.76 8.61 -8.01
CA GLY A 11 2.38 8.95 -7.65
C GLY A 11 1.32 8.04 -8.30
N ILE A 12 1.73 6.92 -8.90
CA ILE A 12 0.81 6.01 -9.60
C ILE A 12 0.12 5.10 -8.59
N GLU A 13 -1.20 4.96 -8.71
CA GLU A 13 -2.01 4.02 -7.96
C GLU A 13 -2.21 2.74 -8.78
N GLU A 14 -1.73 1.59 -8.29
CA GLU A 14 -1.94 0.27 -8.90
C GLU A 14 -2.60 -0.68 -7.89
N GLU A 15 -3.53 -1.50 -8.35
CA GLU A 15 -4.15 -2.52 -7.52
C GLU A 15 -3.33 -3.80 -7.59
N HIS A 16 -2.77 -4.23 -6.46
CA HIS A 16 -2.00 -5.46 -6.35
C HIS A 16 -2.71 -6.49 -5.48
N ASP A 17 -2.53 -7.76 -5.81
CA ASP A 17 -2.98 -8.86 -4.97
C ASP A 17 -1.92 -9.17 -3.90
N PHE A 18 -2.29 -8.99 -2.64
CA PHE A 18 -1.49 -9.34 -1.49
C PHE A 18 -2.01 -10.60 -0.80
N ASP A 19 -1.10 -11.45 -0.33
CA ASP A 19 -1.43 -12.61 0.52
C ASP A 19 -1.94 -12.19 1.91
N SER A 20 -1.49 -11.03 2.41
CA SER A 20 -1.83 -10.50 3.72
C SER A 20 -1.98 -8.99 3.71
N LYS A 21 -2.67 -8.42 4.72
CA LYS A 21 -2.77 -6.96 4.88
C LYS A 21 -1.36 -6.36 5.07
N PRO A 22 -0.91 -5.45 4.19
CA PRO A 22 0.43 -4.85 4.30
C PRO A 22 0.54 -3.99 5.55
N ARG A 23 1.75 -3.89 6.13
CA ARG A 23 2.02 -3.12 7.35
C ARG A 23 3.04 -2.00 7.09
N ALA A 24 2.96 -0.91 7.84
CA ALA A 24 3.94 0.17 7.75
C ALA A 24 5.36 -0.35 8.06
N GLY A 25 6.32 -0.03 7.20
CA GLY A 25 7.71 -0.50 7.28
C GLY A 25 7.93 -1.94 6.80
N GLU A 26 6.90 -2.61 6.29
CA GLU A 26 7.03 -3.94 5.69
C GLU A 26 7.64 -3.85 4.29
N LEU A 27 8.51 -4.81 3.97
CA LEU A 27 9.05 -4.98 2.62
C LEU A 27 8.11 -5.89 1.84
N VAL A 28 7.60 -5.38 0.72
CA VAL A 28 6.70 -6.09 -0.19
C VAL A 28 7.31 -6.12 -1.58
N THR A 29 7.30 -7.28 -2.21
CA THR A 29 7.76 -7.44 -3.59
C THR A 29 6.55 -7.25 -4.51
N LEU A 30 6.57 -6.21 -5.34
CA LEU A 30 5.50 -5.90 -6.28
C LEU A 30 5.97 -6.13 -7.71
N ALA A 31 5.17 -6.85 -8.48
CA ALA A 31 5.40 -7.07 -9.90
C ALA A 31 4.83 -5.89 -10.70
N ARG A 32 5.72 -5.02 -11.19
CA ARG A 32 5.37 -3.86 -12.02
C ARG A 32 5.92 -4.06 -13.42
N GLU A 33 5.06 -3.99 -14.44
CA GLU A 33 5.43 -4.23 -15.84
C GLU A 33 6.19 -5.56 -16.09
N GLY A 34 5.85 -6.61 -15.33
CA GLY A 34 6.51 -7.92 -15.41
C GLY A 34 7.89 -7.98 -14.76
N LYS A 35 8.29 -6.95 -14.01
CA LYS A 35 9.49 -6.95 -13.17
C LYS A 35 9.10 -6.90 -11.70
N GLU A 36 9.62 -7.84 -10.93
CA GLU A 36 9.50 -7.86 -9.48
C GLU A 36 10.52 -6.86 -8.91
N ALA A 37 10.05 -5.97 -8.05
CA ALA A 37 10.90 -5.05 -7.31
C ALA A 37 10.42 -4.97 -5.86
N ASP A 38 11.37 -4.77 -4.95
CA ASP A 38 11.10 -4.65 -3.52
C ASP A 38 10.76 -3.19 -3.18
N TYR A 39 9.66 -3.04 -2.45
CA TYR A 39 9.18 -1.76 -1.98
C TYR A 39 8.91 -1.81 -0.48
N ILE A 40 9.16 -0.70 0.19
CA ILE A 40 8.81 -0.50 1.60
C ILE A 40 7.43 0.14 1.65
N VAL A 41 6.52 -0.50 2.37
CA VAL A 41 5.18 0.01 2.63
C VAL A 41 5.25 1.18 3.59
N ILE A 42 4.75 2.32 3.14
CA ILE A 42 4.46 3.51 3.94
C ILE A 42 2.95 3.60 4.08
N ILE A 43 2.46 3.29 5.26
CA ILE A 43 1.07 3.63 5.62
C ILE A 43 1.14 4.99 6.27
N GLU A 44 0.78 6.04 5.53
CA GLU A 44 0.59 7.35 6.14
C GLU A 44 -0.60 7.26 7.11
N PRO A 45 -0.52 7.90 8.29
CA PRO A 45 -1.69 8.08 9.12
C PRO A 45 -2.67 8.94 8.33
N ASP A 46 -3.80 8.35 7.92
CA ASP A 46 -4.85 9.07 7.19
C ASP A 46 -5.27 10.31 8.02
N PRO A 47 -5.03 11.55 7.54
CA PRO A 47 -5.37 12.75 8.28
C PRO A 47 -6.90 12.95 8.36
N ASP A 48 -7.64 12.26 7.50
CA ASP A 48 -9.09 12.23 7.44
C ASP A 48 -9.54 10.93 8.13
N HIS A 49 -9.53 10.93 9.47
CA HIS A 49 -10.16 9.92 10.33
C HIS A 49 -11.70 9.97 10.20
N THR A 50 -12.20 10.09 8.98
CA THR A 50 -13.58 10.35 8.60
C THR A 50 -14.07 9.38 7.52
N HIS A 51 -13.20 8.56 6.94
CA HIS A 51 -13.58 7.33 6.24
C HIS A 51 -13.51 6.11 7.18
N ASP A 52 -14.17 6.27 8.33
CA ASP A 52 -14.48 5.23 9.29
C ASP A 52 -15.51 4.27 8.66
N ASN A 53 -15.05 3.31 7.84
CA ASN A 53 -15.81 2.09 7.58
C ASN A 53 -15.73 1.18 8.83
N GLY A 54 -16.23 1.70 9.95
CA GLY A 54 -16.41 0.98 11.20
C GLY A 54 -15.13 0.68 12.01
N ARG A 55 -15.40 0.06 13.17
CA ARG A 55 -14.56 -0.26 14.36
C ARG A 55 -13.14 -0.80 14.15
N GLU A 56 -12.67 -1.00 12.92
CA GLU A 56 -11.40 -1.64 12.58
C GLU A 56 -10.30 -0.68 12.09
N GLY A 57 -10.61 0.58 11.71
CA GLY A 57 -9.60 1.63 11.48
C GLY A 57 -8.46 1.21 10.54
N HIS A 58 -8.80 0.61 9.40
CA HIS A 58 -7.80 0.08 8.47
C HIS A 58 -7.63 0.99 7.26
N PRO A 59 -6.37 1.26 6.85
CA PRO A 59 -6.10 1.98 5.62
C PRO A 59 -6.63 1.16 4.42
N THR A 60 -7.33 1.82 3.51
CA THR A 60 -7.83 1.20 2.26
C THR A 60 -6.79 1.24 1.14
N LYS A 61 -5.71 2.01 1.34
CA LYS A 61 -4.59 2.20 0.42
C LYS A 61 -3.26 2.16 1.18
N ALA A 62 -2.19 1.74 0.52
CA ALA A 62 -0.84 1.79 1.06
C ALA A 62 0.03 2.58 0.10
N THR A 63 0.83 3.51 0.61
CA THR A 63 1.89 4.10 -0.17
C THR A 63 3.09 3.16 -0.10
N VAL A 64 3.90 3.06 -1.15
CA VAL A 64 5.14 2.28 -1.16
C VAL A 64 6.26 3.09 -1.78
N ARG A 65 7.47 2.92 -1.25
CA ARG A 65 8.68 3.52 -1.82
C ARG A 65 9.68 2.43 -2.20
N PRO A 66 10.53 2.64 -3.22
CA PRO A 66 11.62 1.70 -3.51
C PRO A 66 12.51 1.52 -2.27
N ALA A 67 12.90 0.27 -2.02
CA ALA A 67 13.78 -0.13 -0.91
C ALA A 67 15.24 0.32 -1.12
#